data_AF-A0A2V7HD64-F1
#
_entry.id   AF-A0A2V7HD64-F1
#
_cell.length_a   1.000
_cell.length_b   1.000
_cell.length_c   1.000
_cell.angle_alpha   90.00
_cell.angle_beta   90.00
_cell.angle_gamma   90.00
#
_symmetry.space_group_name_H-M   'P 1'
#
loop_
_entity.id
_entity.type
_entity.pdbx_description
1 polymer ?
#
loop_
_entity_poly.entity_id
_entity_poly.type
_entity_poly.pdbx_seq_one_letter_code
_entity_poly.pdbx_strand_id
1 'polypeptide(L)'
;MGERSFAEDVKQLGYGQGQVLRGEGILAITKALLQSGVSYVGGYPGAPISHLLDVLADANESLLKPLGIYYELSGSEAAAAALLGASINYPMRGAVTWKSVVGTNVASDALSHVASAGVLGGALVVIGEDYGEGASILQERTHSSALKSSVPLLDPRNTLQSFARFVEEGFGLSEACNEPVLFSIRIRACHMRGTLTCRDNVRPAISMRSPLEAPSFSLERINLPPFTYAMEAKKFEQRLPAARRYILERGLNEHRPGTESHLGIVMQGGLWNTTVRGLHLLGLADVHGRTPVPLMILNAIHPLVPEELLGFLRGKKRVLVVEEGMPNYIERELKALAHEARLDVEIQGKEVFSPHGEYVPALVIGGLRKFVIGANPTAQS
;
A
#
# COMPACT_ATOMS: atom_id res chain seq x y z
N MET A 1 2.32 6.79 -30.04
CA MET A 1 1.33 7.18 -29.01
C MET A 1 1.89 8.45 -28.41
N GLY A 2 1.24 9.60 -28.60
CA GLY A 2 1.74 10.85 -28.02
C GLY A 2 1.66 10.79 -26.50
N GLU A 3 2.74 11.15 -25.81
CA GLU A 3 2.76 11.28 -24.35
C GLU A 3 1.63 12.24 -23.93
N ARG A 4 0.78 11.79 -23.01
CA ARG A 4 -0.28 12.62 -22.45
C ARG A 4 0.40 13.66 -21.58
N SER A 5 0.46 14.91 -22.03
CA SER A 5 1.03 16.00 -21.22
C SER A 5 0.14 16.31 -20.02
N PHE A 6 0.75 16.39 -18.84
CA PHE A 6 0.12 16.78 -17.58
C PHE A 6 0.46 18.23 -17.20
N ALA A 7 0.95 19.06 -18.13
CA ALA A 7 1.49 20.39 -17.84
C ALA A 7 0.55 21.30 -17.03
N GLU A 8 -0.76 21.30 -17.31
CA GLU A 8 -1.75 22.06 -16.51
C GLU A 8 -2.00 21.43 -15.13
N ASP A 9 -2.04 20.10 -15.06
CA ASP A 9 -2.25 19.37 -13.80
C ASP A 9 -1.03 19.52 -12.86
N VAL A 10 0.18 19.61 -13.41
CA VAL A 10 1.44 19.79 -12.68
C VAL A 10 1.48 21.11 -11.92
N LYS A 11 0.81 22.16 -12.40
CA LYS A 11 0.70 23.43 -11.65
C LYS A 11 0.07 23.23 -10.28
N GLN A 12 -0.85 22.27 -10.15
CA GLN A 12 -1.51 21.94 -8.89
C GLN A 12 -0.56 21.30 -7.86
N LEU A 13 0.58 20.75 -8.29
CA LEU A 13 1.59 20.20 -7.38
C LEU A 13 2.26 21.28 -6.53
N GLY A 14 2.27 22.53 -7.02
CA GLY A 14 2.74 23.71 -6.30
C GLY A 14 1.75 24.25 -5.26
N TYR A 15 0.52 23.71 -5.17
CA TYR A 15 -0.48 24.18 -4.22
C TYR A 15 -0.04 24.03 -2.76
N GLY A 16 -0.23 25.06 -1.95
CA GLY A 16 0.08 25.08 -0.54
C GLY A 16 -1.09 24.62 0.35
N GLN A 17 -0.91 24.82 1.66
CA GLN A 17 -1.86 24.43 2.70
C GLN A 17 -3.28 24.93 2.42
N GLY A 18 -4.24 24.00 2.44
CA GLY A 18 -5.68 24.29 2.31
C GLY A 18 -6.19 24.46 0.88
N GLN A 19 -5.30 24.60 -0.11
CA GLN A 19 -5.70 24.59 -1.52
C GLN A 19 -6.16 23.19 -1.94
N VAL A 20 -7.06 23.12 -2.93
CA VAL A 20 -7.67 21.86 -3.37
C VAL A 20 -7.14 21.45 -4.74
N LEU A 21 -6.36 20.37 -4.77
CA LEU A 21 -5.96 19.69 -6.00
C LEU A 21 -7.13 18.84 -6.50
N ARG A 22 -7.40 18.86 -7.81
CA ARG A 22 -8.41 18.05 -8.50
C ARG A 22 -7.72 17.26 -9.61
N GLY A 23 -7.83 15.94 -9.58
CA GLY A 23 -7.12 15.12 -10.55
C GLY A 23 -7.25 13.63 -10.31
N GLU A 24 -6.37 12.88 -10.96
CA GLU A 24 -6.24 11.42 -10.86
C GLU A 24 -5.41 11.01 -9.63
N GLY A 25 -5.49 9.74 -9.22
CA GLY A 25 -4.78 9.22 -8.04
C GLY A 25 -3.27 9.45 -8.09
N ILE A 26 -2.66 9.33 -9.27
CA ILE A 26 -1.23 9.59 -9.51
C ILE A 26 -0.81 11.02 -9.13
N LEU A 27 -1.65 12.03 -9.37
CA LEU A 27 -1.34 13.42 -9.01
C LEU A 27 -1.35 13.61 -7.49
N ALA A 28 -2.27 12.96 -6.79
CA ALA A 28 -2.30 12.98 -5.33
C ALA A 28 -1.08 12.28 -4.72
N ILE A 29 -0.63 11.17 -5.31
CA ILE A 29 0.62 10.49 -4.91
C ILE A 29 1.81 11.42 -5.13
N THR A 30 1.97 11.99 -6.32
CA THR A 30 3.09 12.91 -6.61
C THR A 30 3.07 14.12 -5.68
N LYS A 31 1.90 14.70 -5.43
CA LYS A 31 1.75 15.79 -4.46
C LYS A 31 2.19 15.37 -3.05
N ALA A 32 1.81 14.18 -2.62
CA ALA A 32 2.17 13.66 -1.31
C ALA A 32 3.67 13.34 -1.18
N LEU A 33 4.34 12.91 -2.25
CA LEU A 33 5.80 12.76 -2.27
C LEU A 33 6.49 14.11 -1.98
N LEU A 34 6.02 15.19 -2.62
CA LEU A 34 6.54 16.54 -2.42
C LEU A 34 6.23 17.08 -1.01
N GLN A 35 5.04 16.80 -0.47
CA GLN A 35 4.69 17.11 0.92
C GLN A 35 5.53 16.31 1.93
N SER A 36 6.12 15.18 1.52
CA SER A 36 6.92 14.31 2.37
C SER A 36 8.40 14.66 2.40
N GLY A 37 8.85 15.63 1.58
CA GLY A 37 10.25 16.06 1.54
C GLY A 37 11.21 15.03 0.98
N VAL A 38 10.82 14.36 -0.11
CA VAL A 38 11.68 13.40 -0.82
C VAL A 38 12.93 14.07 -1.39
N SER A 39 14.08 13.43 -1.24
CA SER A 39 15.35 13.85 -1.81
C SER A 39 15.54 13.37 -3.24
N TYR A 40 14.95 12.23 -3.57
CA TYR A 40 15.01 11.64 -4.91
C TYR A 40 13.73 10.89 -5.26
N VAL A 41 13.43 10.87 -6.56
CA VAL A 41 12.33 10.13 -7.16
C VAL A 41 12.79 9.48 -8.46
N GLY A 42 12.32 8.29 -8.76
CA GLY A 42 12.62 7.64 -10.03
C GLY A 42 11.73 6.45 -10.33
N GLY A 43 12.06 5.68 -11.35
CA GLY A 43 11.28 4.49 -11.68
C GLY A 43 11.44 4.06 -13.13
N TYR A 44 10.72 2.99 -13.45
CA TYR A 44 10.62 2.43 -14.79
C TYR A 44 9.16 2.41 -15.25
N PRO A 45 8.86 2.84 -16.49
CA PRO A 45 7.48 2.97 -16.95
C PRO A 45 6.78 1.61 -17.07
N GLY A 46 5.55 1.54 -16.55
CA GLY A 46 4.69 0.39 -16.71
C GLY A 46 3.25 0.67 -16.30
N ALA A 47 2.28 0.30 -17.14
CA ALA A 47 0.86 0.41 -16.81
C ALA A 47 0.51 -0.50 -15.61
N PRO A 48 -0.34 -0.07 -14.66
CA PRO A 48 -1.25 1.07 -14.74
C PRO A 48 -0.69 2.39 -14.18
N ILE A 49 0.58 2.44 -13.78
CA ILE A 49 1.17 3.61 -13.10
C ILE A 49 2.18 4.39 -13.94
N SER A 50 2.28 4.10 -15.25
CA SER A 50 3.23 4.74 -16.16
C SER A 50 3.16 6.27 -16.11
N HIS A 51 1.95 6.82 -16.06
CA HIS A 51 1.73 8.28 -16.03
C HIS A 51 2.28 8.96 -14.77
N LEU A 52 2.61 8.24 -13.70
CA LEU A 52 3.26 8.86 -12.53
C LEU A 52 4.65 9.42 -12.92
N LEU A 53 5.40 8.70 -13.77
CA LEU A 53 6.69 9.17 -14.27
C LEU A 53 6.53 10.35 -15.23
N ASP A 54 5.49 10.35 -16.07
CA ASP A 54 5.18 11.47 -16.96
C ASP A 54 4.90 12.75 -16.15
N VAL A 55 4.12 12.64 -15.07
CA VAL A 55 3.87 13.77 -14.14
C VAL A 55 5.16 14.25 -13.48
N LEU A 56 6.06 13.33 -13.07
CA LEU A 56 7.35 13.70 -12.48
C LEU A 56 8.28 14.37 -13.51
N ALA A 57 8.27 13.90 -14.76
CA ALA A 57 9.03 14.48 -15.86
C ALA A 57 8.56 15.92 -16.15
N ASP A 58 7.26 16.13 -16.30
CA ASP A 58 6.66 17.45 -16.54
C ASP A 58 6.90 18.41 -15.35
N ALA A 59 6.96 17.89 -14.12
CA ALA A 59 7.25 18.66 -12.90
C ALA A 59 8.75 18.93 -12.67
N ASN A 60 9.65 18.33 -13.46
CA ASN A 60 11.08 18.30 -13.16
C ASN A 60 11.70 19.70 -13.13
N GLU A 61 11.53 20.47 -14.21
CA GLU A 61 12.10 21.83 -14.33
C GLU A 61 11.37 22.83 -13.42
N SER A 62 10.05 22.72 -13.34
CA SER A 62 9.20 23.72 -12.66
C SER A 62 9.18 23.55 -11.14
N LEU A 63 9.43 22.34 -10.62
CA LEU A 63 9.24 22.04 -9.21
C LEU A 63 10.37 21.19 -8.58
N LEU A 64 10.74 20.05 -9.19
CA LEU A 64 11.70 19.12 -8.58
C LEU A 64 13.11 19.74 -8.46
N LYS A 65 13.67 20.25 -9.56
CA LYS A 65 14.97 20.92 -9.58
C LYS A 65 15.03 22.16 -8.66
N PRO A 66 14.03 23.06 -8.64
CA PRO A 66 13.96 24.16 -7.67
C PRO A 66 13.99 23.72 -6.20
N LEU A 67 13.36 22.58 -5.88
CA LEU A 67 13.39 21.97 -4.54
C LEU A 67 14.69 21.19 -4.27
N GLY A 68 15.50 20.91 -5.30
CA GLY A 68 16.73 20.14 -5.21
C GLY A 68 16.52 18.62 -5.28
N ILE A 69 15.34 18.17 -5.67
CA ILE A 69 14.98 16.76 -5.75
C ILE A 69 15.64 16.14 -6.99
N TYR A 70 16.34 15.02 -6.81
CA TYR A 70 16.89 14.25 -7.92
C TYR A 70 15.78 13.44 -8.61
N TYR A 71 15.71 13.52 -9.93
CA TYR A 71 14.75 12.76 -10.74
C TYR A 71 15.49 11.94 -11.79
N GLU A 72 15.11 10.66 -11.92
CA GLU A 72 15.66 9.76 -12.92
C GLU A 72 14.60 8.80 -13.50
N LEU A 73 14.57 8.71 -14.83
CA LEU A 73 13.96 7.60 -15.56
C LEU A 73 14.99 6.47 -15.63
N SER A 74 14.76 5.41 -14.86
CA SER A 74 15.68 4.29 -14.75
C SER A 74 15.67 3.43 -16.00
N GLY A 75 16.79 2.74 -16.30
CA GLY A 75 16.88 1.80 -17.43
C GLY A 75 16.16 0.46 -17.21
N SER A 76 15.79 0.14 -15.96
CA SER A 76 15.02 -1.05 -15.58
C SER A 76 14.45 -0.87 -14.17
N GLU A 77 13.52 -1.75 -13.76
CA GLU A 77 13.01 -1.79 -12.39
C GLU A 77 14.09 -2.17 -11.37
N ALA A 78 15.10 -2.95 -11.78
CA ALA A 78 16.27 -3.26 -10.96
C ALA A 78 17.11 -2.00 -10.68
N ALA A 79 17.35 -1.17 -11.69
CA ALA A 79 18.03 0.11 -11.51
C ALA A 79 17.19 1.07 -10.64
N ALA A 80 15.87 1.10 -10.83
CA ALA A 80 14.98 1.86 -9.98
C ALA A 80 15.06 1.40 -8.51
N ALA A 81 14.98 0.10 -8.24
CA ALA A 81 15.12 -0.42 -6.88
C ALA A 81 16.50 -0.13 -6.27
N ALA A 82 17.57 -0.16 -7.07
CA ALA A 82 18.91 0.19 -6.60
C ALA A 82 19.04 1.67 -6.16
N LEU A 83 18.25 2.58 -6.75
CA LEU A 83 18.21 3.99 -6.34
C LEU A 83 17.82 4.16 -4.86
N LEU A 84 17.01 3.22 -4.32
CA LEU A 84 16.67 3.19 -2.89
C LEU A 84 17.87 3.01 -1.97
N GLY A 85 19.01 2.56 -2.51
CA GLY A 85 20.28 2.43 -1.79
C GLY A 85 20.75 3.73 -1.13
N ALA A 86 20.37 4.90 -1.68
CA ALA A 86 20.66 6.19 -1.07
C ALA A 86 20.06 6.32 0.34
N SER A 87 18.92 5.68 0.59
CA SER A 87 18.26 5.70 1.90
C SER A 87 18.85 4.70 2.91
N ILE A 88 19.76 3.80 2.49
CA ILE A 88 20.40 2.83 3.40
C ILE A 88 21.27 3.53 4.42
N ASN A 89 22.16 4.42 3.99
CA ASN A 89 23.17 5.06 4.87
C ASN A 89 22.80 6.48 5.29
N TYR A 90 21.83 7.09 4.61
CA TYR A 90 21.52 8.51 4.79
C TYR A 90 20.04 8.70 5.16
N PRO A 91 19.71 9.72 5.98
CA PRO A 91 18.34 10.08 6.32
C PRO A 91 17.65 10.81 5.16
N MET A 92 17.74 10.23 3.97
CA MET A 92 17.16 10.74 2.72
C MET A 92 15.89 9.97 2.42
N ARG A 93 14.77 10.70 2.25
CA ARG A 93 13.54 10.09 1.79
C ARG A 93 13.58 9.88 0.28
N GLY A 94 13.15 8.71 -0.18
CA GLY A 94 13.20 8.32 -1.57
C GLY A 94 11.97 7.58 -2.03
N ALA A 95 11.55 7.81 -3.28
CA ALA A 95 10.47 7.04 -3.87
C ALA A 95 10.80 6.53 -5.27
N VAL A 96 10.39 5.31 -5.55
CA VAL A 96 10.54 4.69 -6.87
C VAL A 96 9.22 4.09 -7.33
N THR A 97 9.03 3.93 -8.64
CA THR A 97 7.78 3.38 -9.18
C THR A 97 8.00 2.38 -10.31
N TRP A 98 7.11 1.38 -10.39
CA TRP A 98 7.04 0.42 -11.50
C TRP A 98 5.70 -0.32 -11.54
N LYS A 99 5.45 -1.07 -12.63
CA LYS A 99 4.36 -2.05 -12.72
C LYS A 99 4.68 -3.29 -11.88
N SER A 100 3.74 -3.73 -11.05
CA SER A 100 3.81 -5.02 -10.37
C SER A 100 2.77 -5.98 -10.98
N VAL A 101 2.99 -7.29 -11.00
CA VAL A 101 4.11 -8.05 -10.41
C VAL A 101 5.38 -8.14 -11.27
N VAL A 102 5.26 -8.06 -12.60
CA VAL A 102 6.38 -8.27 -13.55
C VAL A 102 7.60 -7.41 -13.24
N GLY A 103 7.42 -6.11 -12.98
CA GLY A 103 8.51 -5.22 -12.66
C GLY A 103 9.07 -5.45 -11.26
N THR A 104 8.27 -5.97 -10.33
CA THR A 104 8.76 -6.40 -9.01
C THR A 104 9.62 -7.66 -9.11
N ASN A 105 9.31 -8.55 -10.05
CA ASN A 105 10.17 -9.70 -10.36
C ASN A 105 11.52 -9.23 -10.92
N VAL A 106 11.53 -8.24 -11.82
CA VAL A 106 12.78 -7.64 -12.33
C VAL A 106 13.56 -6.91 -11.22
N ALA A 107 12.87 -6.17 -10.35
CA ALA A 107 13.46 -5.44 -9.22
C ALA A 107 13.91 -6.32 -8.05
N SER A 108 13.54 -7.61 -8.04
CA SER A 108 13.52 -8.42 -6.82
C SER A 108 14.89 -8.57 -6.15
N ASP A 109 15.96 -8.68 -6.92
CA ASP A 109 17.32 -8.80 -6.40
C ASP A 109 17.77 -7.52 -5.67
N ALA A 110 17.70 -6.38 -6.35
CA ALA A 110 18.03 -5.08 -5.77
C ALA A 110 17.13 -4.75 -4.55
N LEU A 111 15.82 -5.02 -4.63
CA LEU A 111 14.90 -4.83 -3.51
C LEU A 111 15.25 -5.72 -2.32
N SER A 112 15.64 -6.98 -2.56
CA SER A 112 16.07 -7.91 -1.49
C SER A 112 17.36 -7.41 -0.84
N HIS A 113 18.27 -6.80 -1.60
CA HIS A 113 19.47 -6.19 -1.06
C HIS A 113 19.15 -4.98 -0.16
N VAL A 114 18.29 -4.07 -0.63
CA VAL A 114 17.87 -2.88 0.14
C VAL A 114 17.12 -3.30 1.41
N ALA A 115 16.19 -4.25 1.33
CA ALA A 115 15.46 -4.75 2.50
C ALA A 115 16.37 -5.50 3.50
N SER A 116 17.38 -6.24 3.02
CA SER A 116 18.33 -6.93 3.92
C SER A 116 19.15 -5.93 4.72
N ALA A 117 19.77 -4.96 4.05
CA ALA A 117 20.49 -3.89 4.73
C ALA A 117 19.57 -3.06 5.63
N GLY A 118 18.33 -2.82 5.18
CA GLY A 118 17.38 -1.89 5.76
C GLY A 118 17.70 -0.44 5.41
N VAL A 119 16.77 0.45 5.69
CA VAL A 119 16.89 1.89 5.36
C VAL A 119 16.88 2.76 6.61
N LEU A 120 17.66 3.84 6.56
CA LEU A 120 17.68 4.89 7.58
C LEU A 120 16.71 6.03 7.22
N GLY A 121 16.76 6.51 5.99
CA GLY A 121 15.75 7.42 5.44
C GLY A 121 14.56 6.64 4.90
N GLY A 122 13.36 7.20 4.96
CA GLY A 122 12.17 6.50 4.47
C GLY A 122 12.26 6.19 2.97
N ALA A 123 12.01 4.94 2.60
CA ALA A 123 12.02 4.47 1.21
C ALA A 123 10.64 3.92 0.83
N LEU A 124 10.04 4.47 -0.22
CA LEU A 124 8.73 4.09 -0.71
C LEU A 124 8.81 3.52 -2.13
N VAL A 125 8.10 2.43 -2.38
CA VAL A 125 7.95 1.84 -3.70
C VAL A 125 6.48 1.94 -4.09
N VAL A 126 6.15 2.84 -5.00
CA VAL A 126 4.80 2.97 -5.56
C VAL A 126 4.63 1.93 -6.66
N ILE A 127 3.72 0.99 -6.48
CA ILE A 127 3.50 -0.09 -7.45
C ILE A 127 2.09 -0.02 -8.04
N GLY A 128 2.01 -0.12 -9.37
CA GLY A 128 0.75 -0.37 -10.05
C GLY A 128 0.44 -1.87 -10.06
N GLU A 129 -0.59 -2.28 -9.32
CA GLU A 129 -1.06 -3.68 -9.22
C GLU A 129 -2.23 -3.90 -10.19
N ASP A 130 -2.14 -4.95 -11.00
CA ASP A 130 -3.13 -5.32 -12.02
C ASP A 130 -3.58 -6.78 -11.95
N TYR A 131 -3.35 -7.46 -10.82
CA TYR A 131 -3.78 -8.84 -10.60
C TYR A 131 -5.21 -9.11 -11.07
N GLY A 132 -5.37 -10.17 -11.88
CA GLY A 132 -6.67 -10.65 -12.33
C GLY A 132 -7.40 -9.75 -13.33
N GLU A 133 -6.76 -8.67 -13.79
CA GLU A 133 -7.26 -7.79 -14.84
C GLU A 133 -6.78 -8.24 -16.23
N GLY A 134 -7.52 -7.91 -17.29
CA GLY A 134 -7.27 -8.39 -18.65
C GLY A 134 -5.96 -7.91 -19.29
N ALA A 135 -5.36 -6.82 -18.81
CA ALA A 135 -4.06 -6.31 -19.23
C ALA A 135 -2.89 -6.89 -18.42
N SER A 136 -3.17 -7.76 -17.45
CA SER A 136 -2.13 -8.42 -16.66
C SER A 136 -1.40 -9.48 -17.47
N ILE A 137 -0.07 -9.44 -17.43
CA ILE A 137 0.80 -10.36 -18.18
C ILE A 137 1.06 -11.64 -17.37
N LEU A 138 1.25 -11.50 -16.05
CA LEU A 138 1.52 -12.61 -15.13
C LEU A 138 0.42 -12.66 -14.06
N GLN A 139 -0.08 -13.85 -13.78
CA GLN A 139 -1.15 -14.09 -12.81
C GLN A 139 -0.59 -14.28 -11.38
N GLU A 140 0.30 -13.37 -10.96
CA GLU A 140 0.90 -13.34 -9.61
C GLU A 140 0.59 -12.01 -8.93
N ARG A 141 0.66 -11.99 -7.60
CA ARG A 141 0.35 -10.81 -6.78
C ARG A 141 1.61 -10.31 -6.07
N THR A 142 1.73 -8.99 -5.91
CA THR A 142 2.85 -8.37 -5.18
C THR A 142 3.02 -8.89 -3.76
N HIS A 143 1.93 -9.35 -3.13
CA HIS A 143 1.93 -9.83 -1.75
C HIS A 143 3.02 -10.88 -1.49
N SER A 144 3.25 -11.81 -2.42
CA SER A 144 4.32 -12.82 -2.31
C SER A 144 5.71 -12.19 -2.23
N SER A 145 5.95 -11.08 -2.92
CA SER A 145 7.21 -10.33 -2.85
C SER A 145 7.36 -9.61 -1.51
N ALA A 146 6.28 -9.07 -0.95
CA ALA A 146 6.29 -8.46 0.38
C ALA A 146 6.70 -9.46 1.46
N LEU A 147 6.15 -10.67 1.41
CA LEU A 147 6.50 -11.78 2.30
C LEU A 147 7.96 -12.23 2.09
N LYS A 148 8.35 -12.48 0.82
CA LYS A 148 9.70 -12.89 0.46
C LYS A 148 10.77 -11.95 1.03
N SER A 149 10.57 -10.64 0.90
CA SER A 149 11.56 -9.65 1.35
C SER A 149 11.34 -9.17 2.79
N SER A 150 10.24 -9.59 3.44
CA SER A 150 9.80 -9.15 4.77
C SER A 150 9.57 -7.64 4.87
N VAL A 151 9.03 -7.04 3.81
CA VAL A 151 8.82 -5.59 3.69
C VAL A 151 7.35 -5.22 3.87
N PRO A 152 7.01 -4.09 4.50
CA PRO A 152 5.61 -3.70 4.63
C PRO A 152 4.93 -3.46 3.27
N LEU A 153 3.62 -3.77 3.19
CA LEU A 153 2.78 -3.56 2.03
C LEU A 153 1.49 -2.82 2.43
N LEU A 154 1.33 -1.64 1.85
CA LEU A 154 0.15 -0.80 1.99
C LEU A 154 -0.77 -0.99 0.77
N ASP A 155 -2.07 -1.18 1.00
CA ASP A 155 -3.13 -1.27 -0.02
C ASP A 155 -4.32 -0.41 0.45
N PRO A 156 -4.14 0.93 0.46
CA PRO A 156 -5.07 1.84 1.11
C PRO A 156 -6.41 1.95 0.38
N ARG A 157 -7.44 2.45 1.07
CA ARG A 157 -8.73 2.79 0.44
C ARG A 157 -8.56 3.72 -0.76
N ASN A 158 -9.36 3.47 -1.81
CA ASN A 158 -9.33 4.22 -3.05
C ASN A 158 -10.00 5.61 -2.89
N THR A 159 -9.22 6.57 -2.40
CA THR A 159 -9.51 8.02 -2.42
C THR A 159 -8.20 8.80 -2.50
N LEU A 160 -8.21 10.01 -3.08
CA LEU A 160 -7.01 10.84 -3.20
C LEU A 160 -6.44 11.25 -1.82
N GLN A 161 -7.29 11.56 -0.85
CA GLN A 161 -6.86 11.85 0.54
C GLN A 161 -6.20 10.64 1.19
N SER A 162 -6.75 9.45 1.00
CA SER A 162 -6.16 8.21 1.52
C SER A 162 -4.79 7.97 0.87
N PHE A 163 -4.68 8.11 -0.45
CA PHE A 163 -3.38 7.97 -1.13
C PHE A 163 -2.35 8.95 -0.59
N ALA A 164 -2.71 10.22 -0.43
CA ALA A 164 -1.79 11.22 0.12
C ALA A 164 -1.37 10.88 1.57
N ARG A 165 -2.33 10.53 2.44
CA ARG A 165 -2.05 10.08 3.81
C ARG A 165 -1.10 8.88 3.83
N PHE A 166 -1.35 7.86 3.01
CA PHE A 166 -0.58 6.62 3.06
C PHE A 166 0.77 6.69 2.36
N VAL A 167 1.00 7.66 1.48
CA VAL A 167 2.36 8.02 1.04
C VAL A 167 3.16 8.58 2.22
N GLU A 168 2.58 9.52 2.97
CA GLU A 168 3.23 10.17 4.11
C GLU A 168 3.47 9.18 5.27
N GLU A 169 2.43 8.41 5.63
CA GLU A 169 2.55 7.33 6.61
C GLU A 169 3.47 6.20 6.12
N GLY A 170 3.60 6.00 4.80
CA GLY A 170 4.55 5.04 4.21
C GLY A 170 6.01 5.42 4.50
N PHE A 171 6.36 6.69 4.40
CA PHE A 171 7.68 7.17 4.84
C PHE A 171 7.89 7.01 6.33
N GLY A 172 6.90 7.40 7.15
CA GLY A 172 6.99 7.25 8.61
C GLY A 172 7.10 5.79 9.05
N LEU A 173 6.34 4.90 8.41
CA LEU A 173 6.43 3.45 8.62
C LEU A 173 7.81 2.92 8.26
N SER A 174 8.33 3.30 7.08
CA SER A 174 9.65 2.91 6.61
C SER A 174 10.76 3.31 7.58
N GLU A 175 10.70 4.54 8.09
CA GLU A 175 11.66 5.06 9.07
C GLU A 175 11.54 4.37 10.43
N ALA A 176 10.31 4.09 10.87
CA ALA A 176 10.05 3.43 12.15
C ALA A 176 10.50 1.96 12.17
N CYS A 177 10.35 1.23 11.06
CA CYS A 177 10.74 -0.17 10.97
C CYS A 177 12.08 -0.42 10.28
N ASN A 178 12.73 0.60 9.72
CA ASN A 178 13.96 0.50 8.93
C ASN A 178 13.85 -0.45 7.72
N GLU A 179 12.68 -0.52 7.07
CA GLU A 179 12.45 -1.29 5.83
C GLU A 179 11.89 -0.40 4.72
N PRO A 180 12.19 -0.66 3.44
CA PRO A 180 11.44 -0.04 2.36
C PRO A 180 9.98 -0.49 2.40
N VAL A 181 9.05 0.38 2.01
CA VAL A 181 7.60 0.10 2.06
C VAL A 181 7.05 0.02 0.64
N LEU A 182 6.32 -1.05 0.35
CA LEU A 182 5.53 -1.17 -0.87
C LEU A 182 4.20 -0.45 -0.68
N PHE A 183 3.88 0.47 -1.59
CA PHE A 183 2.60 1.18 -1.66
C PHE A 183 1.87 0.76 -2.92
N SER A 184 0.81 -0.03 -2.76
CA SER A 184 0.03 -0.57 -3.86
C SER A 184 -1.11 0.36 -4.26
N ILE A 185 -1.24 0.56 -5.57
CA ILE A 185 -2.42 1.15 -6.17
C ILE A 185 -2.91 0.27 -7.31
N ARG A 186 -4.21 -0.02 -7.29
CA ARG A 186 -4.86 -0.90 -8.26
C ARG A 186 -5.28 -0.12 -9.50
N ILE A 187 -5.35 -0.80 -10.64
CA ILE A 187 -5.65 -0.21 -11.96
C ILE A 187 -6.82 0.79 -11.99
N ARG A 188 -8.00 0.43 -11.48
CA ARG A 188 -9.16 1.34 -11.46
C ARG A 188 -8.92 2.58 -10.61
N ALA A 189 -8.11 2.44 -9.57
CA ALA A 189 -7.80 3.50 -8.64
C ALA A 189 -6.74 4.48 -9.18
N CYS A 190 -5.88 4.03 -10.12
CA CYS A 190 -4.97 4.91 -10.85
C CYS A 190 -5.72 6.00 -11.64
N HIS A 191 -6.83 5.63 -12.29
CA HIS A 191 -7.64 6.50 -13.14
C HIS A 191 -8.84 7.14 -12.45
N MET A 192 -9.05 6.82 -11.17
CA MET A 192 -10.06 7.47 -10.33
C MET A 192 -9.73 8.97 -10.23
N ARG A 193 -10.76 9.80 -10.39
CA ARG A 193 -10.68 11.24 -10.15
C ARG A 193 -11.30 11.62 -8.82
N GLY A 194 -10.70 12.59 -8.15
CA GLY A 194 -11.21 13.13 -6.90
C GLY A 194 -10.63 14.50 -6.58
N THR A 195 -10.64 14.83 -5.30
CA THR A 195 -10.01 16.04 -4.77
C THR A 195 -8.99 15.68 -3.70
N LEU A 196 -7.99 16.51 -3.47
CA LEU A 196 -7.05 16.43 -2.34
C LEU A 196 -6.94 17.81 -1.70
N THR A 197 -7.10 17.91 -0.38
CA THR A 197 -6.73 19.12 0.36
C THR A 197 -5.23 19.09 0.59
N CYS A 198 -4.50 20.00 -0.06
CA CYS A 198 -3.05 20.03 -0.06
C CYS A 198 -2.48 20.56 1.25
N ARG A 199 -1.23 20.14 1.49
CA ARG A 199 -0.29 20.76 2.43
C ARG A 199 0.87 21.38 1.67
N ASP A 200 1.65 22.19 2.36
CA ASP A 200 2.85 22.80 1.79
C ASP A 200 3.87 21.72 1.38
N ASN A 201 4.55 21.96 0.25
CA ASN A 201 5.67 21.12 -0.14
C ASN A 201 6.82 21.32 0.85
N VAL A 202 7.49 20.22 1.21
CA VAL A 202 8.62 20.26 2.13
C VAL A 202 9.90 20.15 1.32
N ARG A 203 10.83 21.09 1.51
CA ARG A 203 12.15 21.00 0.90
C ARG A 203 12.94 19.88 1.60
N PRO A 204 13.53 18.92 0.86
CA PRO A 204 14.38 17.90 1.46
C PRO A 204 15.61 18.51 2.14
N ALA A 205 15.96 18.02 3.33
CA ALA A 205 17.14 18.49 4.08
C ALA A 205 18.46 18.16 3.35
N ILE A 206 18.53 16.97 2.74
CA ILE A 206 19.63 16.53 1.89
C ILE A 206 19.12 16.47 0.45
N SER A 207 19.79 17.17 -0.46
CA SER A 207 19.29 17.36 -1.83
C SER A 207 20.42 17.76 -2.78
N MET A 208 20.13 17.85 -4.07
CA MET A 208 21.08 18.37 -5.07
C MET A 208 21.46 19.83 -4.83
N ARG A 209 20.67 20.58 -4.04
CA ARG A 209 20.93 21.97 -3.65
C ARG A 209 21.53 22.10 -2.24
N SER A 210 21.52 21.03 -1.47
CA SER A 210 22.06 20.95 -0.11
C SER A 210 22.68 19.55 0.05
N PRO A 211 23.84 19.31 -0.59
CA PRO A 211 24.46 18.00 -0.62
C PRO A 211 24.99 17.60 0.77
N LEU A 212 25.24 16.30 0.94
CA LEU A 212 25.90 15.77 2.13
C LEU A 212 27.30 16.38 2.30
N GLU A 213 27.63 16.80 3.52
CA GLU A 213 28.96 17.33 3.84
C GLU A 213 30.02 16.22 3.88
N ALA A 214 29.64 15.04 4.38
CA ALA A 214 30.53 13.89 4.51
C ALA A 214 29.81 12.57 4.15
N PRO A 215 30.49 11.64 3.46
CA PRO A 215 29.95 10.31 3.21
C PRO A 215 29.86 9.51 4.51
N SER A 216 28.84 8.67 4.61
CA SER A 216 28.65 7.72 5.71
C SER A 216 28.85 6.31 5.17
N PHE A 217 29.72 5.55 5.84
CA PHE A 217 30.02 4.18 5.46
C PHE A 217 29.95 3.27 6.68
N SER A 218 29.19 2.17 6.55
CA SER A 218 29.03 1.16 7.60
C SER A 218 29.13 -0.22 6.97
N LEU A 219 30.17 -0.97 7.33
CA LEU A 219 30.33 -2.37 6.90
C LEU A 219 29.13 -3.23 7.30
N GLU A 220 28.53 -2.95 8.47
CA GLU A 220 27.33 -3.64 8.98
C GLU A 220 26.07 -3.43 8.12
N ARG A 221 26.10 -2.53 7.14
CA ARG A 221 24.99 -2.28 6.20
C ARG A 221 25.27 -2.84 4.80
N ILE A 222 26.40 -3.51 4.61
CA ILE A 222 26.72 -4.23 3.37
C ILE A 222 26.30 -5.67 3.56
N ASN A 223 25.52 -6.20 2.61
CA ASN A 223 25.02 -7.58 2.64
C ASN A 223 26.16 -8.58 2.40
N LEU A 224 27.00 -8.79 3.41
CA LEU A 224 28.13 -9.70 3.40
C LEU A 224 28.19 -10.46 4.73
N PRO A 225 28.47 -11.79 4.71
CA PRO A 225 28.72 -12.52 5.94
C PRO A 225 29.91 -11.95 6.73
N PRO A 226 29.87 -11.93 8.08
CA PRO A 226 28.81 -12.49 8.94
C PRO A 226 27.63 -11.53 9.20
N PHE A 227 27.66 -10.29 8.70
CA PHE A 227 26.63 -9.27 9.01
C PHE A 227 25.23 -9.66 8.54
N THR A 228 25.13 -10.47 7.49
CA THR A 228 23.84 -10.99 6.98
C THR A 228 23.04 -11.77 8.01
N TYR A 229 23.69 -12.48 8.95
CA TYR A 229 22.98 -13.18 10.03
C TYR A 229 22.31 -12.20 11.00
N ALA A 230 23.00 -11.12 11.35
CA ALA A 230 22.46 -10.08 12.21
C ALA A 230 21.33 -9.30 11.51
N MET A 231 21.47 -9.06 10.20
CA MET A 231 20.42 -8.43 9.38
C MET A 231 19.13 -9.27 9.36
N GLU A 232 19.27 -10.58 9.15
CA GLU A 232 18.13 -11.51 9.16
C GLU A 232 17.42 -11.50 10.52
N ALA A 233 18.16 -11.66 11.62
CA ALA A 233 17.59 -11.60 12.97
C ALA A 233 16.87 -10.27 13.21
N LYS A 234 17.48 -9.15 12.80
CA LYS A 234 16.90 -7.81 12.94
C LYS A 234 15.55 -7.67 12.23
N LYS A 235 15.34 -8.31 11.08
CA LYS A 235 14.04 -8.28 10.37
C LYS A 235 12.89 -8.79 11.25
N PHE A 236 13.10 -9.93 11.91
CA PHE A 236 12.03 -10.62 12.65
C PHE A 236 11.93 -10.16 14.10
N GLU A 237 13.05 -9.87 14.75
CA GLU A 237 13.09 -9.50 16.17
C GLU A 237 12.79 -8.01 16.41
N GLN A 238 13.06 -7.14 15.41
CA GLN A 238 12.98 -5.69 15.58
C GLN A 238 12.09 -5.01 14.54
N ARG A 239 12.36 -5.22 13.24
CA ARG A 239 11.76 -4.42 12.16
C ARG A 239 10.28 -4.74 11.95
N LEU A 240 9.91 -6.01 11.76
CA LEU A 240 8.51 -6.41 11.63
C LEU A 240 7.67 -6.07 12.88
N PRO A 241 8.15 -6.32 14.12
CA PRO A 241 7.48 -5.83 15.33
C PRO A 241 7.33 -4.31 15.38
N ALA A 242 8.34 -3.54 14.97
CA ALA A 242 8.26 -2.09 14.90
C ALA A 242 7.23 -1.61 13.86
N ALA A 243 7.15 -2.28 12.71
CA ALA A 243 6.11 -2.01 11.71
C ALA A 243 4.71 -2.25 12.27
N ARG A 244 4.47 -3.38 12.96
CA ARG A 244 3.18 -3.66 13.62
C ARG A 244 2.81 -2.60 14.66
N ARG A 245 3.77 -2.20 15.50
CA ARG A 245 3.57 -1.14 16.49
C ARG A 245 3.22 0.19 15.83
N TYR A 246 3.94 0.58 14.77
CA TYR A 246 3.63 1.80 14.02
C TYR A 246 2.22 1.76 13.42
N ILE A 247 1.83 0.64 12.79
CA ILE A 247 0.49 0.45 12.21
C ILE A 247 -0.60 0.66 13.27
N LEU A 248 -0.41 0.07 14.45
CA LEU A 248 -1.35 0.17 15.57
C LEU A 248 -1.42 1.59 16.15
N GLU A 249 -0.27 2.18 16.50
CA GLU A 249 -0.20 3.51 17.13
C GLU A 249 -0.71 4.63 16.22
N ARG A 250 -0.52 4.50 14.91
CA ARG A 250 -0.98 5.47 13.90
C ARG A 250 -2.39 5.20 13.39
N GLY A 251 -3.03 4.11 13.84
CA GLY A 251 -4.37 3.72 13.40
C GLY A 251 -4.46 3.63 11.87
N LEU A 252 -3.53 2.90 11.27
CA LEU A 252 -3.50 2.76 9.80
C LEU A 252 -4.66 1.88 9.31
N ASN A 253 -5.04 0.85 10.05
CA ASN A 253 -6.24 0.09 9.75
C ASN A 253 -7.48 0.79 10.32
N GLU A 254 -8.60 0.70 9.61
CA GLU A 254 -9.84 1.39 10.00
C GLU A 254 -10.87 0.40 10.53
N HIS A 255 -11.44 0.70 11.69
CA HIS A 255 -12.58 -0.04 12.24
C HIS A 255 -13.87 0.78 12.08
N ARG A 256 -14.89 0.18 11.47
CA ARG A 256 -16.24 0.76 11.35
C ARG A 256 -17.21 -0.06 12.20
N PRO A 257 -17.75 0.50 13.29
CA PRO A 257 -18.67 -0.23 14.14
C PRO A 257 -19.99 -0.50 13.41
N GLY A 258 -20.69 -1.55 13.85
CA GLY A 258 -22.00 -1.96 13.36
C GLY A 258 -22.82 -2.59 14.50
N THR A 259 -24.13 -2.68 14.33
CA THR A 259 -25.06 -3.26 15.32
C THR A 259 -25.08 -4.78 15.32
N GLU A 260 -24.70 -5.44 14.23
CA GLU A 260 -24.61 -6.91 14.12
C GLU A 260 -23.32 -7.43 14.78
N SER A 261 -23.33 -7.55 16.11
CA SER A 261 -22.15 -7.95 16.88
C SER A 261 -21.61 -9.35 16.52
N HIS A 262 -22.48 -10.25 16.09
CA HIS A 262 -22.16 -11.64 15.76
C HIS A 262 -21.54 -11.82 14.35
N LEU A 263 -21.60 -10.80 13.49
CA LEU A 263 -21.00 -10.80 12.16
C LEU A 263 -19.80 -9.85 12.07
N GLY A 264 -18.96 -10.04 11.07
CA GLY A 264 -17.93 -9.07 10.71
C GLY A 264 -17.40 -9.28 9.31
N ILE A 265 -16.85 -8.22 8.72
CA ILE A 265 -16.15 -8.29 7.44
C ILE A 265 -14.76 -7.69 7.60
N VAL A 266 -13.73 -8.47 7.26
CA VAL A 266 -12.34 -8.01 7.12
C VAL A 266 -12.06 -7.87 5.63
N MET A 267 -11.47 -6.75 5.20
CA MET A 267 -11.17 -6.53 3.78
C MET A 267 -9.87 -5.77 3.57
N GLN A 268 -9.26 -5.96 2.40
CA GLN A 268 -8.21 -5.05 1.94
C GLN A 268 -8.76 -3.64 1.69
N GLY A 269 -7.98 -2.60 1.99
CA GLY A 269 -8.37 -1.21 1.80
C GLY A 269 -8.79 -0.91 0.37
N GLY A 270 -8.01 -1.37 -0.61
CA GLY A 270 -8.33 -1.24 -2.04
C GLY A 270 -9.68 -1.85 -2.47
N LEU A 271 -10.28 -2.74 -1.67
CA LEU A 271 -11.58 -3.39 -1.93
C LEU A 271 -12.75 -2.73 -1.19
N TRP A 272 -12.50 -1.69 -0.38
CA TRP A 272 -13.51 -0.97 0.40
C TRP A 272 -14.69 -0.50 -0.46
N ASN A 273 -14.42 0.26 -1.51
CA ASN A 273 -15.46 0.91 -2.31
C ASN A 273 -16.38 -0.13 -2.96
N THR A 274 -15.82 -1.23 -3.49
CA THR A 274 -16.59 -2.31 -4.10
C THR A 274 -17.41 -3.07 -3.06
N THR A 275 -16.82 -3.36 -1.89
CA THR A 275 -17.49 -4.09 -0.82
C THR A 275 -18.68 -3.31 -0.25
N VAL A 276 -18.48 -2.03 0.08
CA VAL A 276 -19.55 -1.17 0.60
C VAL A 276 -20.64 -0.91 -0.44
N ARG A 277 -20.27 -0.74 -1.71
CA ARG A 277 -21.26 -0.67 -2.79
C ARG A 277 -22.06 -1.96 -2.90
N GLY A 278 -21.43 -3.12 -2.72
CA GLY A 278 -22.10 -4.41 -2.71
C GLY A 278 -23.08 -4.55 -1.55
N LEU A 279 -22.68 -4.15 -0.33
CA LEU A 279 -23.57 -4.10 0.83
C LEU A 279 -24.79 -3.20 0.58
N HIS A 280 -24.58 -2.02 0.00
CA HIS A 280 -25.66 -1.10 -0.32
C HIS A 280 -26.67 -1.71 -1.31
N LEU A 281 -26.19 -2.38 -2.36
CA LEU A 281 -27.06 -3.05 -3.34
C LEU A 281 -27.83 -4.25 -2.76
N LEU A 282 -27.36 -4.81 -1.65
CA LEU A 282 -28.06 -5.85 -0.89
C LEU A 282 -29.00 -5.26 0.18
N GLY A 283 -29.13 -3.93 0.29
CA GLY A 283 -29.94 -3.28 1.33
C GLY A 283 -29.30 -3.27 2.72
N LEU A 284 -27.99 -3.58 2.81
CA LEU A 284 -27.23 -3.69 4.07
C LEU A 284 -26.32 -2.49 4.31
N ALA A 285 -26.39 -1.46 3.48
CA ALA A 285 -25.72 -0.19 3.74
C ALA A 285 -26.51 0.98 3.13
N ASP A 286 -26.40 2.15 3.73
CA ASP A 286 -26.96 3.37 3.15
C ASP A 286 -26.02 3.99 2.11
N VAL A 287 -26.44 5.12 1.53
CA VAL A 287 -25.68 5.85 0.51
C VAL A 287 -24.36 6.44 1.03
N HIS A 288 -24.19 6.53 2.35
CA HIS A 288 -22.97 7.00 3.01
C HIS A 288 -22.06 5.84 3.43
N GLY A 289 -22.46 4.59 3.13
CA GLY A 289 -21.70 3.40 3.50
C GLY A 289 -21.86 3.00 4.97
N ARG A 290 -22.84 3.57 5.69
CA ARG A 290 -23.17 3.09 7.06
C ARG A 290 -23.88 1.76 6.93
N THR A 291 -23.39 0.76 7.65
CA THR A 291 -23.89 -0.61 7.62
C THR A 291 -24.06 -1.13 9.05
N PRO A 292 -25.03 -2.01 9.33
CA PRO A 292 -25.11 -2.67 10.62
C PRO A 292 -24.02 -3.73 10.79
N VAL A 293 -23.30 -4.15 9.74
CA VAL A 293 -22.22 -5.14 9.84
C VAL A 293 -20.90 -4.46 10.22
N PRO A 294 -20.23 -4.84 11.32
CA PRO A 294 -18.91 -4.31 11.67
C PRO A 294 -17.86 -4.60 10.59
N LEU A 295 -17.05 -3.59 10.23
CA LEU A 295 -16.03 -3.69 9.18
C LEU A 295 -14.63 -3.40 9.73
N MET A 296 -13.67 -4.24 9.34
CA MET A 296 -12.23 -4.02 9.52
C MET A 296 -11.59 -3.82 8.14
N ILE A 297 -10.97 -2.67 7.94
CA ILE A 297 -10.39 -2.26 6.66
C ILE A 297 -8.88 -2.22 6.83
N LEU A 298 -8.21 -3.17 6.17
CA LEU A 298 -6.77 -3.33 6.24
C LEU A 298 -6.11 -2.48 5.15
N ASN A 299 -5.63 -1.29 5.53
CA ASN A 299 -4.83 -0.46 4.64
C ASN A 299 -3.35 -0.85 4.69
N ALA A 300 -2.90 -1.48 5.78
CA ALA A 300 -1.62 -2.17 5.87
C ALA A 300 -1.90 -3.68 5.83
N ILE A 301 -1.57 -4.32 4.71
CA ILE A 301 -1.86 -5.73 4.45
C ILE A 301 -0.66 -6.65 4.72
N HIS A 302 0.53 -6.07 4.91
CA HIS A 302 1.68 -6.76 5.49
C HIS A 302 2.56 -5.74 6.25
N PRO A 303 3.09 -6.08 7.43
CA PRO A 303 2.64 -7.19 8.27
C PRO A 303 1.22 -6.95 8.78
N LEU A 304 0.48 -8.04 9.02
CA LEU A 304 -0.77 -7.96 9.78
C LEU A 304 -0.48 -7.69 11.26
N VAL A 305 -1.45 -7.07 11.95
CA VAL A 305 -1.40 -6.73 13.38
C VAL A 305 -2.31 -7.68 14.16
N PRO A 306 -1.78 -8.72 14.81
CA PRO A 306 -2.58 -9.72 15.52
C PRO A 306 -3.52 -9.12 16.56
N GLU A 307 -3.10 -8.07 17.27
CA GLU A 307 -3.87 -7.42 18.32
C GLU A 307 -5.18 -6.82 17.79
N GLU A 308 -5.12 -6.12 16.66
CA GLU A 308 -6.30 -5.53 16.00
C GLU A 308 -7.24 -6.62 15.48
N LEU A 309 -6.67 -7.65 14.86
CA LEU A 309 -7.43 -8.75 14.27
C LEU A 309 -8.13 -9.59 15.35
N LEU A 310 -7.41 -10.00 16.40
CA LEU A 310 -8.00 -10.72 17.53
C LEU A 310 -9.04 -9.86 18.25
N GLY A 311 -8.78 -8.56 18.41
CA GLY A 311 -9.75 -7.60 18.95
C GLY A 311 -11.05 -7.59 18.14
N PHE A 312 -10.95 -7.60 16.81
CA PHE A 312 -12.10 -7.64 15.91
C PHE A 312 -12.83 -8.98 15.93
N LEU A 313 -12.11 -10.11 16.02
CA LEU A 313 -12.71 -11.45 16.00
C LEU A 313 -13.51 -11.78 17.28
N ARG A 314 -13.13 -11.20 18.43
CA ARG A 314 -13.78 -11.49 19.71
C ARG A 314 -15.28 -11.18 19.69
N GLY A 315 -16.07 -12.15 20.14
CA GLY A 315 -17.54 -12.05 20.21
C GLY A 315 -18.26 -12.28 18.88
N LYS A 316 -17.53 -12.44 17.76
CA LYS A 316 -18.12 -12.75 16.46
C LYS A 316 -18.34 -14.26 16.32
N LYS A 317 -19.43 -14.63 15.66
CA LYS A 317 -19.73 -16.01 15.27
C LYS A 317 -19.30 -16.29 13.85
N ARG A 318 -19.43 -15.32 12.94
CA ARG A 318 -19.06 -15.47 11.54
C ARG A 318 -18.33 -14.23 11.03
N VAL A 319 -17.21 -14.43 10.34
CA VAL A 319 -16.41 -13.37 9.74
C VAL A 319 -16.13 -13.69 8.29
N LEU A 320 -16.40 -12.71 7.42
CA LEU A 320 -16.08 -12.78 6.00
C LEU A 320 -14.76 -12.06 5.73
N VAL A 321 -13.88 -12.69 4.95
CA VAL A 321 -12.64 -12.08 4.44
C VAL A 321 -12.80 -11.76 2.97
N VAL A 322 -12.77 -10.47 2.63
CA VAL A 322 -12.76 -9.97 1.26
C VAL A 322 -11.30 -9.70 0.87
N GLU A 323 -10.65 -10.72 0.34
CA GLU A 323 -9.27 -10.69 -0.13
C GLU A 323 -9.21 -11.10 -1.60
N GLU A 324 -8.66 -10.23 -2.46
CA GLU A 324 -8.50 -10.51 -3.89
C GLU A 324 -7.22 -11.28 -4.17
N GLY A 325 -7.34 -12.27 -5.06
CA GLY A 325 -6.22 -13.04 -5.58
C GLY A 325 -5.65 -14.11 -4.66
N MET A 326 -4.60 -14.75 -5.14
CA MET A 326 -3.84 -15.79 -4.45
C MET A 326 -2.37 -15.40 -4.32
N PRO A 327 -1.68 -15.83 -3.24
CA PRO A 327 -2.22 -16.58 -2.10
C PRO A 327 -3.19 -15.75 -1.25
N ASN A 328 -4.17 -16.41 -0.62
CA ASN A 328 -5.13 -15.80 0.31
C ASN A 328 -4.53 -15.64 1.71
N TYR A 329 -3.48 -14.82 1.79
CA TYR A 329 -2.68 -14.62 3.00
C TYR A 329 -3.50 -14.12 4.18
N ILE A 330 -4.33 -13.09 3.97
CA ILE A 330 -5.12 -12.47 5.05
C ILE A 330 -6.09 -13.50 5.64
N GLU A 331 -6.80 -14.24 4.79
CA GLU A 331 -7.74 -15.27 5.25
C GLU A 331 -7.04 -16.38 6.06
N ARG A 332 -5.89 -16.86 5.56
CA ARG A 332 -5.12 -17.93 6.23
C ARG A 332 -4.58 -17.49 7.59
N GLU A 333 -4.00 -16.30 7.66
CA GLU A 333 -3.47 -15.75 8.91
C GLU A 333 -4.60 -15.51 9.92
N LEU A 334 -5.75 -15.02 9.47
CA LEU A 334 -6.89 -14.78 10.35
C LEU A 334 -7.42 -16.10 10.95
N LYS A 335 -7.48 -17.16 10.13
CA LYS A 335 -7.82 -18.53 10.58
C LYS A 335 -6.79 -19.08 11.58
N ALA A 336 -5.50 -18.89 11.31
CA ALA A 336 -4.43 -19.32 12.22
C ALA A 336 -4.50 -18.60 13.58
N LEU A 337 -4.62 -17.26 13.57
CA LEU A 337 -4.76 -16.45 14.78
C LEU A 337 -6.01 -16.83 15.60
N ALA A 338 -7.15 -17.06 14.94
CA ALA A 338 -8.37 -17.49 15.62
C ALA A 338 -8.19 -18.85 16.30
N HIS A 339 -7.54 -19.79 15.63
CA HIS A 339 -7.26 -21.12 16.16
C HIS A 339 -6.30 -21.07 17.35
N GLU A 340 -5.18 -20.34 17.24
CA GLU A 340 -4.20 -20.17 18.32
C GLU A 340 -4.82 -19.52 19.56
N ALA A 341 -5.67 -18.51 19.35
CA ALA A 341 -6.42 -17.83 20.42
C ALA A 341 -7.66 -18.60 20.91
N ARG A 342 -7.94 -19.79 20.33
CA ARG A 342 -9.10 -20.64 20.65
C ARG A 342 -10.44 -19.90 20.57
N LEU A 343 -10.60 -19.06 19.55
CA LEU A 343 -11.85 -18.33 19.30
C LEU A 343 -12.85 -19.23 18.56
N ASP A 344 -14.07 -19.28 19.08
CA ASP A 344 -15.21 -19.95 18.44
C ASP A 344 -15.86 -19.03 17.38
N VAL A 345 -15.14 -18.84 16.26
CA VAL A 345 -15.55 -18.00 15.13
C VAL A 345 -15.34 -18.75 13.81
N GLU A 346 -16.38 -18.77 12.98
CA GLU A 346 -16.29 -19.27 11.62
C GLU A 346 -15.72 -18.17 10.71
N ILE A 347 -14.63 -18.46 9.99
CA ILE A 347 -14.01 -17.52 9.06
C ILE A 347 -14.16 -18.07 7.63
N GLN A 348 -14.81 -17.30 6.77
CA GLN A 348 -15.06 -17.63 5.36
C GLN A 348 -14.41 -16.59 4.45
N GLY A 349 -13.91 -16.99 3.29
CA GLY A 349 -13.34 -16.12 2.27
C GLY A 349 -13.44 -16.76 0.89
N LYS A 350 -12.41 -17.49 0.47
CA LYS A 350 -12.37 -18.18 -0.84
C LYS A 350 -13.41 -19.29 -1.01
N GLU A 351 -14.11 -19.70 0.06
CA GLU A 351 -15.27 -20.61 -0.05
C GLU A 351 -16.46 -19.91 -0.74
N VAL A 352 -16.60 -18.59 -0.57
CA VAL A 352 -17.71 -17.81 -1.15
C VAL A 352 -17.26 -16.89 -2.29
N PHE A 353 -15.99 -16.52 -2.32
CA PHE A 353 -15.38 -15.72 -3.39
C PHE A 353 -14.50 -16.54 -4.32
N SER A 354 -14.39 -16.12 -5.58
CA SER A 354 -13.47 -16.75 -6.53
C SER A 354 -12.02 -16.65 -6.06
N PRO A 355 -11.19 -17.71 -6.21
CA PRO A 355 -9.76 -17.63 -5.96
C PRO A 355 -9.00 -16.87 -7.06
N HIS A 356 -9.61 -16.63 -8.22
CA HIS A 356 -8.98 -16.05 -9.40
C HIS A 356 -9.83 -14.93 -10.01
N GLY A 357 -9.18 -14.06 -10.79
CA GLY A 357 -9.79 -12.91 -11.44
C GLY A 357 -9.98 -11.71 -10.53
N GLU A 358 -10.13 -10.53 -11.16
CA GLU A 358 -10.44 -9.27 -10.48
C GLU A 358 -11.79 -9.37 -9.73
N TYR A 359 -11.85 -8.83 -8.52
CA TYR A 359 -13.06 -8.73 -7.69
C TYR A 359 -13.95 -7.59 -8.20
N VAL A 360 -14.49 -7.78 -9.40
CA VAL A 360 -15.51 -6.92 -9.98
C VAL A 360 -16.79 -6.93 -9.14
N PRO A 361 -17.61 -5.86 -9.18
CA PRO A 361 -18.78 -5.71 -8.31
C PRO A 361 -19.71 -6.93 -8.28
N ALA A 362 -19.96 -7.57 -9.44
CA ALA A 362 -20.83 -8.74 -9.53
C ALA A 362 -20.33 -9.93 -8.69
N LEU A 363 -19.02 -10.20 -8.69
CA LEU A 363 -18.41 -11.27 -7.90
C LEU A 363 -18.48 -10.95 -6.41
N VAL A 364 -18.16 -9.71 -6.03
CA VAL A 364 -18.20 -9.27 -4.63
C VAL A 364 -19.62 -9.33 -4.08
N ILE A 365 -20.62 -8.85 -4.82
CA ILE A 365 -22.04 -8.94 -4.43
C ILE A 365 -22.47 -10.40 -4.27
N GLY A 366 -22.05 -11.29 -5.18
CA GLY A 366 -22.36 -12.71 -5.10
C GLY A 366 -21.83 -13.36 -3.81
N GLY A 367 -20.56 -13.10 -3.46
CA GLY A 367 -19.98 -13.63 -2.22
C GLY A 367 -20.59 -13.02 -0.96
N LEU A 368 -20.83 -11.70 -0.95
CA LEU A 368 -21.53 -11.02 0.15
C LEU A 368 -22.94 -11.62 0.38
N ARG A 369 -23.70 -11.85 -0.69
CA ARG A 369 -25.02 -12.47 -0.61
C ARG A 369 -24.96 -13.87 0.00
N LYS A 370 -24.01 -14.71 -0.43
CA LYS A 370 -23.82 -16.07 0.13
C LYS A 370 -23.50 -16.01 1.63
N PHE A 371 -22.61 -15.10 2.03
CA PHE A 371 -22.24 -14.93 3.44
C PHE A 371 -23.45 -14.53 4.31
N VAL A 372 -24.25 -13.58 3.84
CA VAL A 372 -25.43 -13.08 4.57
C VAL A 372 -26.55 -14.11 4.61
N ILE A 373 -26.85 -14.81 3.51
CA ILE A 373 -27.88 -15.87 3.52
C ILE A 373 -27.46 -17.00 4.45
N GLY A 374 -26.19 -17.41 4.42
CA GLY A 374 -25.65 -18.38 5.37
C GLY A 374 -25.63 -17.89 6.83
N ALA A 375 -25.89 -16.61 7.09
CA ALA A 375 -25.98 -16.03 8.44
C ALA A 375 -27.36 -16.17 9.08
N ASN A 376 -28.39 -16.52 8.29
CA ASN A 376 -29.76 -16.65 8.75
C ASN A 376 -30.12 -18.13 8.94
N PRO A 377 -29.91 -18.72 10.14
CA PRO A 377 -30.49 -20.02 10.48
C PRO A 377 -32.01 -19.96 10.74
N THR A 378 -32.65 -18.80 10.70
CA THR A 378 -34.09 -18.59 11.04
C THR A 378 -35.06 -18.55 9.86
N ALA A 379 -34.62 -18.84 8.62
CA ALA A 379 -35.51 -18.94 7.46
C ALA A 379 -35.79 -20.40 7.01
N GLN A 380 -35.54 -21.36 7.90
CA GLN A 380 -35.93 -22.76 7.73
C GLN A 380 -36.72 -23.21 8.97
N SER A 381 -37.99 -22.82 9.02
CA SER A 381 -39.02 -23.48 9.83
C SER A 381 -40.38 -23.20 9.23
#